data_AF-A0AB94IRI7-F1
#
_entry.id   AF-A0AB94IRI7-F1
#
_cell.length_a   1.000
_cell.length_b   1.000
_cell.length_c   1.000
_cell.angle_alpha   90.00
_cell.angle_beta   90.00
_cell.angle_gamma   90.00
#
_symmetry.space_group_name_H-M   'P 1'
#
loop_
_entity.id
_entity.type
_entity.pdbx_description
1 polymer ?
#
loop_
_entity_poly.entity_id
_entity_poly.type
_entity_poly.pdbx_seq_one_letter_code
_entity_poly.pdbx_strand_id
1 'polypeptide(L)'
;MKKLVISGLLSCSLLLSGLIGGQKTEAASVGDKVADIALDYIGVPYEWGGSSPSGFDCSGFTSYTYKQAGFTLPRTAADQYTKGQAVSKGNLTKGDLVFFSTYKAGASHVGISLGGEKFVHASSNGVKISSLSESYYTSTYIGSKRIDNGKTGWVLSGGKWYYYNAGAMKTGWQKDGNTWYYMNSNGVMQIDWIKSGGTWYYLNSNGAMKTGWLFWKNQWYHLGASGAMTTDWLYSGSQWYFLNSDGSMAKDTTIDGYVIGSDGVWIK
;
A
#
# COMPACT_ATOMS: atom_id res chain seq x y z
N MET A 1 11.73 74.44 24.98
CA MET A 1 10.34 74.49 24.46
C MET A 1 10.14 73.36 23.46
N LYS A 2 9.16 72.47 23.73
CA LYS A 2 8.51 71.49 22.82
C LYS A 2 9.41 70.33 22.32
N LYS A 3 9.00 69.06 22.20
CA LYS A 3 7.84 68.25 22.63
C LYS A 3 8.23 66.77 22.40
N LEU A 4 7.66 65.86 23.19
CA LEU A 4 7.59 64.39 23.04
C LEU A 4 7.17 63.92 21.63
N VAL A 5 7.67 62.75 21.18
CA VAL A 5 6.85 61.64 20.64
C VAL A 5 7.53 60.29 20.95
N ILE A 6 6.81 59.44 21.68
CA ILE A 6 7.02 57.99 21.87
C ILE A 6 5.98 57.29 20.99
N SER A 7 6.34 56.25 20.24
CA SER A 7 5.43 55.14 19.88
C SER A 7 6.11 54.08 19.01
N GLY A 8 5.97 52.80 19.39
CA GLY A 8 6.13 51.68 18.46
C GLY A 8 6.78 50.42 19.03
N LEU A 9 6.15 49.76 19.99
CA LEU A 9 6.43 48.34 20.31
C LEU A 9 5.97 47.47 19.13
N LEU A 10 6.86 46.64 18.57
CA LEU A 10 6.49 45.52 17.72
C LEU A 10 6.79 44.21 18.46
N SER A 11 5.73 43.57 18.94
CA SER A 11 5.76 42.27 19.58
C SER A 11 6.12 41.19 18.55
N CYS A 12 7.31 40.60 18.68
CA CYS A 12 7.71 39.44 17.89
C CYS A 12 7.22 38.16 18.61
N SER A 13 5.95 37.84 18.43
CA SER A 13 5.40 36.54 18.83
C SER A 13 5.79 35.50 17.79
N LEU A 14 6.88 34.77 18.03
CA LEU A 14 7.19 33.57 17.26
C LEU A 14 6.15 32.49 17.58
N LEU A 15 5.19 32.34 16.67
CA LEU A 15 4.27 31.21 16.64
C LEU A 15 5.07 29.93 16.37
N LEU A 16 5.07 29.06 17.37
CA LEU A 16 5.50 27.68 17.28
C LEU A 16 4.49 26.92 16.39
N SER A 17 4.67 26.94 15.07
CA SER A 17 3.87 26.10 14.18
C SER A 17 4.38 24.66 14.28
N GLY A 18 3.66 23.86 15.07
CA GLY A 18 3.93 22.44 15.23
C GLY A 18 3.98 21.72 13.89
N LEU A 19 5.01 20.90 13.69
CA LEU A 19 4.97 19.78 12.78
C LEU A 19 3.90 18.80 13.27
N ILE A 20 2.65 19.02 12.85
CA ILE A 20 1.70 17.92 12.75
C ILE A 20 2.06 17.19 11.47
N GLY A 21 3.06 16.33 11.56
CA GLY A 21 3.24 15.26 10.60
C GLY A 21 1.98 14.41 10.68
N GLY A 22 1.01 14.70 9.80
CA GLY A 22 -0.14 13.86 9.60
C GLY A 22 0.36 12.50 9.15
N GLN A 23 0.48 11.55 10.09
CA GLN A 23 0.58 10.15 9.74
C GLN A 23 -0.69 9.83 8.96
N LYS A 24 -0.53 9.66 7.64
CA LYS A 24 -1.59 9.12 6.79
C LYS A 24 -1.91 7.73 7.33
N THR A 25 -3.02 7.60 8.05
CA THR A 25 -3.53 6.31 8.48
C THR A 25 -3.96 5.57 7.22
N GLU A 26 -3.14 4.62 6.76
CA GLU A 26 -3.58 3.67 5.74
C GLU A 26 -4.81 2.94 6.27
N ALA A 27 -5.84 2.76 5.42
CA ALA A 27 -7.02 2.00 5.82
C ALA A 27 -6.58 0.58 6.24
N ALA A 28 -6.97 0.16 7.46
CA ALA A 28 -6.61 -1.14 8.00
C ALA A 28 -6.94 -2.25 7.00
N SER A 29 -5.96 -3.15 6.76
CA SER A 29 -6.16 -4.29 5.88
C SER A 29 -7.25 -5.19 6.45
N VAL A 30 -7.81 -6.08 5.64
CA VAL A 30 -8.75 -7.10 6.13
C VAL A 30 -8.09 -7.93 7.23
N GLY A 31 -6.83 -8.29 7.05
CA GLY A 31 -6.10 -9.08 8.03
C GLY A 31 -5.95 -8.37 9.37
N ASP A 32 -5.73 -7.04 9.35
CA ASP A 32 -5.73 -6.23 10.57
C ASP A 32 -7.09 -6.26 11.25
N LYS A 33 -8.18 -6.03 10.50
CA LYS A 33 -9.55 -6.08 11.05
C LYS A 33 -9.88 -7.44 11.65
N VAL A 34 -9.55 -8.52 10.96
CA VAL A 34 -9.79 -9.89 11.44
C VAL A 34 -9.01 -10.15 12.73
N ALA A 35 -7.73 -9.77 12.77
CA ALA A 35 -6.89 -9.94 13.95
C ALA A 35 -7.41 -9.12 15.14
N ASP A 36 -7.81 -7.87 14.91
CA ASP A 36 -8.35 -6.99 15.96
C ASP A 36 -9.68 -7.56 16.50
N ILE A 37 -10.61 -7.97 15.63
CA ILE A 37 -11.86 -8.65 16.03
C ILE A 37 -11.55 -9.93 16.82
N ALA A 38 -10.58 -10.73 16.37
CA ALA A 38 -10.23 -11.98 17.02
C ALA A 38 -9.70 -11.79 18.45
N LEU A 39 -9.02 -10.68 18.73
CA LEU A 39 -8.53 -10.34 20.05
C LEU A 39 -9.66 -10.01 21.05
N ASP A 40 -10.80 -9.48 20.57
CA ASP A 40 -11.95 -9.15 21.43
C ASP A 40 -12.62 -10.39 22.06
N TYR A 41 -12.37 -11.58 21.51
CA TYR A 41 -12.96 -12.84 21.95
C TYR A 41 -12.04 -13.68 22.84
N ILE A 42 -10.88 -13.16 23.26
CA ILE A 42 -10.00 -13.88 24.21
C ILE A 42 -10.80 -14.25 25.46
N GLY A 43 -10.69 -15.52 25.87
CA GLY A 43 -11.37 -16.08 27.04
C GLY A 43 -12.70 -16.74 26.74
N VAL A 44 -13.30 -16.59 25.55
CA VAL A 44 -14.52 -17.32 25.19
C VAL A 44 -14.26 -18.83 25.25
N PRO A 45 -15.13 -19.62 25.92
CA PRO A 45 -14.91 -21.06 26.09
C PRO A 45 -14.81 -21.83 24.77
N TYR A 46 -14.13 -22.98 24.83
CA TYR A 46 -14.15 -23.94 23.74
C TYR A 46 -15.46 -24.71 23.75
N GLU A 47 -16.06 -24.85 22.58
CA GLU A 47 -17.23 -25.68 22.37
C GLU A 47 -17.08 -26.42 21.03
N TRP A 48 -17.06 -27.75 21.05
CA TRP A 48 -16.97 -28.54 19.83
C TRP A 48 -18.19 -28.27 18.93
N GLY A 49 -17.98 -27.84 17.70
CA GLY A 49 -19.07 -27.42 16.83
C GLY A 49 -19.52 -25.96 17.04
N GLY A 50 -19.01 -25.28 18.07
CA GLY A 50 -19.31 -23.89 18.40
C GLY A 50 -18.84 -22.89 17.34
N SER A 51 -19.65 -21.88 17.07
CA SER A 51 -19.42 -20.85 16.05
C SER A 51 -19.97 -19.48 16.47
N SER A 52 -20.12 -19.23 17.77
CA SER A 52 -20.66 -17.99 18.31
C SER A 52 -19.97 -17.58 19.62
N PRO A 53 -20.17 -16.34 20.12
CA PRO A 53 -19.56 -15.89 21.37
C PRO A 53 -19.96 -16.69 22.62
N SER A 54 -20.95 -17.59 22.56
CA SER A 54 -21.24 -18.54 23.64
C SER A 54 -20.20 -19.65 23.78
N GLY A 55 -19.47 -19.93 22.70
CA GLY A 55 -18.55 -21.05 22.61
C GLY A 55 -18.08 -21.26 21.16
N PHE A 56 -16.78 -21.49 21.00
CA PHE A 56 -16.16 -21.68 19.69
C PHE A 56 -15.35 -22.99 19.63
N ASP A 57 -15.38 -23.66 18.47
CA ASP A 57 -14.24 -24.47 18.06
C ASP A 57 -13.27 -23.67 17.19
N CYS A 58 -12.11 -24.25 16.86
CA CYS A 58 -11.05 -23.54 16.13
C CYS A 58 -11.56 -22.94 14.81
N SER A 59 -12.27 -23.73 14.00
CA SER A 59 -12.75 -23.31 12.69
C SER A 59 -14.03 -22.47 12.72
N GLY A 60 -14.85 -22.63 13.76
CA GLY A 60 -16.00 -21.77 14.04
C GLY A 60 -15.58 -20.38 14.48
N PHE A 61 -14.52 -20.28 15.30
CA PHE A 61 -13.89 -19.02 15.68
C PHE A 61 -13.35 -18.26 14.47
N THR A 62 -12.57 -18.93 13.61
CA THR A 62 -12.03 -18.29 12.41
C THR A 62 -13.13 -17.89 11.44
N SER A 63 -14.14 -18.73 11.23
CA SER A 63 -15.27 -18.40 10.36
C SER A 63 -16.07 -17.20 10.88
N TYR A 64 -16.31 -17.14 12.18
CA TYR A 64 -17.03 -16.04 12.82
C TYR A 64 -16.27 -14.70 12.69
N THR A 65 -14.99 -14.67 13.06
CA THR A 65 -14.15 -13.46 13.00
C THR A 65 -14.01 -12.92 11.57
N TYR A 66 -13.79 -13.80 10.60
CA TYR A 66 -13.77 -13.42 9.19
C TYR A 66 -15.13 -12.89 8.71
N LYS A 67 -16.25 -13.50 9.15
CA LYS A 67 -17.59 -13.04 8.78
C LYS A 67 -17.86 -11.62 9.26
N GLN A 68 -17.43 -11.28 10.48
CA GLN A 68 -17.51 -9.91 11.01
C GLN A 68 -16.64 -8.92 10.21
N ALA A 69 -15.53 -9.38 9.64
CA ALA A 69 -14.70 -8.59 8.73
C ALA A 69 -15.26 -8.51 7.29
N GLY A 70 -16.42 -9.13 7.02
CA GLY A 70 -17.09 -9.12 5.71
C GLY A 70 -16.82 -10.35 4.83
N PHE A 71 -16.33 -11.45 5.42
CA PHE A 71 -15.85 -12.62 4.68
C PHE A 71 -16.41 -13.94 5.15
N THR A 72 -16.90 -14.73 4.22
CA THR A 72 -17.37 -16.08 4.55
C THR A 72 -16.25 -17.08 4.36
N LEU A 73 -15.79 -17.67 5.46
CA LEU A 73 -14.96 -18.88 5.42
C LEU A 73 -15.83 -20.15 5.53
N PRO A 74 -15.40 -21.25 4.89
CA PRO A 74 -15.98 -22.57 5.14
C PRO A 74 -15.97 -22.92 6.63
N ARG A 75 -16.89 -23.81 7.04
CA ARG A 75 -17.05 -24.17 8.44
C ARG A 75 -15.88 -24.95 9.02
N THR A 76 -15.19 -25.77 8.24
CA THR A 76 -14.18 -26.71 8.74
C THR A 76 -12.75 -26.21 8.50
N ALA A 77 -11.82 -26.57 9.39
CA ALA A 77 -10.39 -26.26 9.21
C ALA A 77 -9.83 -26.85 7.90
N ALA A 78 -10.27 -28.04 7.53
CA ALA A 78 -9.86 -28.70 6.29
C ALA A 78 -10.28 -27.89 5.05
N ASP A 79 -11.53 -27.44 4.99
CA ASP A 79 -12.01 -26.64 3.87
C ASP A 79 -11.36 -25.26 3.83
N GLN A 80 -11.16 -24.63 5.00
CA GLN A 80 -10.42 -23.37 5.11
C GLN A 80 -9.00 -23.49 4.58
N TYR A 81 -8.33 -24.64 4.80
CA TYR A 81 -6.98 -24.90 4.29
C TYR A 81 -6.91 -24.99 2.76
N THR A 82 -8.03 -25.13 2.06
CA THR A 82 -8.09 -25.06 0.59
C THR A 82 -8.26 -23.64 0.05
N LYS A 83 -8.46 -22.65 0.93
CA LYS A 83 -8.73 -21.26 0.55
C LYS A 83 -7.48 -20.39 0.65
N GLY A 84 -7.48 -19.32 -0.14
CA GLY A 84 -6.44 -18.30 -0.12
C GLY A 84 -5.09 -18.78 -0.67
N GLN A 85 -4.11 -17.89 -0.59
CA GLN A 85 -2.75 -18.13 -1.07
C GLN A 85 -1.88 -18.73 0.02
N ALA A 86 -0.97 -19.64 -0.35
CA ALA A 86 0.00 -20.18 0.60
C ALA A 86 0.98 -19.08 1.04
N VAL A 87 1.25 -18.99 2.35
CA VAL A 87 2.21 -18.04 2.92
C VAL A 87 3.27 -18.79 3.72
N SER A 88 4.53 -18.42 3.51
CA SER A 88 5.64 -18.96 4.30
C SER A 88 5.62 -18.39 5.72
N LYS A 89 6.06 -19.18 6.70
CA LYS A 89 6.03 -18.80 8.13
C LYS A 89 6.72 -17.45 8.42
N GLY A 90 7.80 -17.12 7.70
CA GLY A 90 8.53 -15.84 7.85
C GLY A 90 7.82 -14.61 7.27
N ASN A 91 6.76 -14.81 6.47
CA ASN A 91 6.01 -13.73 5.80
C ASN A 91 4.58 -13.57 6.36
N LEU A 92 4.32 -14.15 7.53
CA LEU A 92 3.01 -14.07 8.18
C LEU A 92 2.69 -12.63 8.59
N THR A 93 1.51 -12.19 8.20
CA THR A 93 0.92 -10.93 8.63
C THR A 93 -0.36 -11.19 9.43
N LYS A 94 -0.85 -10.16 10.12
CA LYS A 94 -2.14 -10.21 10.79
C LYS A 94 -3.23 -10.74 9.86
N GLY A 95 -4.08 -11.62 10.38
CA GLY A 95 -5.20 -12.21 9.66
C GLY A 95 -4.87 -13.53 8.96
N ASP A 96 -3.63 -13.82 8.60
CA ASP A 96 -3.29 -15.08 7.93
C ASP A 96 -3.74 -16.27 8.78
N LEU A 97 -4.37 -17.28 8.16
CA LEU A 97 -4.75 -18.49 8.85
C LEU A 97 -3.53 -19.42 8.98
N VAL A 98 -3.25 -19.88 10.19
CA VAL A 98 -2.20 -20.87 10.49
C VAL A 98 -2.86 -22.23 10.77
N PHE A 99 -2.33 -23.31 10.20
CA PHE A 99 -2.95 -24.63 10.26
C PHE A 99 -2.03 -25.68 10.86
N PHE A 100 -2.65 -26.63 11.57
CA PHE A 100 -1.95 -27.69 12.26
C PHE A 100 -2.66 -29.05 12.08
N SER A 101 -1.87 -30.11 12.10
CA SER A 101 -2.31 -31.51 12.16
C SER A 101 -2.19 -32.00 13.61
N THR A 102 -3.28 -31.92 14.37
CA THR A 102 -3.32 -32.18 15.81
C THR A 102 -4.00 -33.50 16.15
N TYR A 103 -5.32 -33.63 15.94
CA TYR A 103 -6.11 -34.80 16.35
C TYR A 103 -6.48 -35.74 15.19
N LYS A 104 -6.31 -35.29 13.94
CA LYS A 104 -6.41 -36.14 12.74
C LYS A 104 -5.44 -35.64 11.68
N ALA A 105 -5.08 -36.54 10.76
CA ALA A 105 -4.22 -36.20 9.63
C ALA A 105 -4.81 -35.04 8.79
N GLY A 106 -3.93 -34.15 8.35
CA GLY A 106 -4.30 -32.95 7.61
C GLY A 106 -4.72 -31.79 8.52
N ALA A 107 -5.29 -30.73 7.92
CA ALA A 107 -5.74 -29.54 8.65
C ALA A 107 -6.89 -29.89 9.60
N SER A 108 -6.53 -30.07 10.87
CA SER A 108 -7.44 -30.40 11.96
C SER A 108 -7.55 -29.29 12.99
N HIS A 109 -6.58 -28.38 13.04
CA HIS A 109 -6.67 -27.18 13.87
C HIS A 109 -6.27 -25.94 13.08
N VAL A 110 -6.88 -24.81 13.41
CA VAL A 110 -6.65 -23.52 12.74
C VAL A 110 -6.62 -22.37 13.74
N GLY A 111 -5.83 -21.35 13.44
CA GLY A 111 -5.81 -20.08 14.17
C GLY A 111 -5.57 -18.90 13.24
N ILE A 112 -5.65 -17.69 13.78
CA ILE A 112 -5.44 -16.41 13.08
C ILE A 112 -4.10 -15.85 13.53
N SER A 113 -3.17 -15.65 12.60
CA SER A 113 -1.90 -14.99 12.85
C SER A 113 -2.13 -13.55 13.29
N LEU A 114 -1.33 -13.12 14.28
CA LEU A 114 -1.23 -11.73 14.70
C LEU A 114 -0.01 -11.04 14.07
N GLY A 115 0.60 -11.68 13.06
CA GLY A 115 1.93 -11.34 12.54
C GLY A 115 3.06 -11.96 13.37
N GLY A 116 4.19 -12.23 12.71
CA GLY A 116 5.34 -12.86 13.36
C GLY A 116 5.00 -14.26 13.92
N GLU A 117 5.37 -14.52 15.17
CA GLU A 117 5.19 -15.84 15.79
C GLU A 117 3.85 -16.01 16.54
N LYS A 118 3.08 -14.95 16.78
CA LYS A 118 1.87 -15.04 17.61
C LYS A 118 0.64 -15.35 16.76
N PHE A 119 -0.28 -16.11 17.33
CA PHE A 119 -1.58 -16.36 16.72
C PHE A 119 -2.66 -16.54 17.80
N VAL A 120 -3.89 -16.21 17.46
CA VAL A 120 -5.08 -16.39 18.31
C VAL A 120 -5.92 -17.55 17.78
N HIS A 121 -6.43 -18.39 18.68
CA HIS A 121 -7.25 -19.54 18.33
C HIS A 121 -8.14 -19.99 19.48
N ALA A 122 -9.26 -20.65 19.19
CA ALA A 122 -10.00 -21.43 20.18
C ALA A 122 -9.26 -22.73 20.47
N SER A 123 -8.61 -22.82 21.63
CA SER A 123 -7.96 -24.03 22.16
C SER A 123 -8.88 -24.74 23.13
N SER A 124 -8.54 -25.93 23.62
CA SER A 124 -9.29 -26.62 24.69
C SER A 124 -9.55 -25.77 25.95
N ASN A 125 -8.78 -24.70 26.17
CA ASN A 125 -8.92 -23.78 27.31
C ASN A 125 -9.57 -22.45 26.90
N GLY A 126 -10.34 -22.45 25.80
CA GLY A 126 -10.96 -21.26 25.23
C GLY A 126 -10.08 -20.52 24.22
N VAL A 127 -10.59 -19.38 23.75
CA VAL A 127 -9.88 -18.50 22.82
C VAL A 127 -8.68 -17.87 23.53
N LYS A 128 -7.48 -18.10 23.01
CA LYS A 128 -6.24 -17.58 23.59
C LYS A 128 -5.20 -17.27 22.52
N ILE A 129 -4.17 -16.51 22.93
CA ILE A 129 -2.96 -16.30 22.14
C ILE A 129 -1.96 -17.41 22.48
N SER A 130 -1.34 -17.97 21.45
CA SER A 130 -0.22 -18.90 21.55
C SER A 130 0.93 -18.44 20.65
N SER A 131 2.12 -19.03 20.81
CA SER A 131 3.25 -18.82 19.93
C SER A 131 3.50 -20.01 19.01
N LEU A 132 3.76 -19.73 17.72
CA LEU A 132 4.18 -20.70 16.71
C LEU A 132 5.58 -21.28 16.98
N SER A 133 6.31 -20.75 17.96
CA SER A 133 7.59 -21.27 18.44
C SER A 133 7.46 -22.24 19.63
N GLU A 134 6.25 -22.42 20.19
CA GLU A 134 6.02 -23.50 21.17
C GLU A 134 6.24 -24.87 20.49
N SER A 135 6.82 -25.82 21.23
CA SER A 135 7.20 -27.13 20.70
C SER A 135 6.03 -27.87 20.05
N TYR A 136 4.86 -27.86 20.70
CA TYR A 136 3.64 -28.49 20.20
C TYR A 136 3.19 -27.93 18.84
N TYR A 137 3.18 -26.60 18.68
CA TYR A 137 2.78 -25.96 17.43
C TYR A 137 3.85 -26.10 16.36
N THR A 138 5.13 -26.12 16.74
CA THR A 138 6.23 -26.36 15.81
C THR A 138 6.13 -27.74 15.18
N SER A 139 5.85 -28.79 15.97
CA SER A 139 5.78 -30.17 15.47
C SER A 139 4.50 -30.49 14.70
N THR A 140 3.44 -29.68 14.86
CA THR A 140 2.13 -29.94 14.24
C THR A 140 1.79 -28.98 13.10
N TYR A 141 2.58 -27.93 12.88
CA TYR A 141 2.33 -26.94 11.83
C TYR A 141 2.44 -27.55 10.44
N ILE A 142 1.41 -27.35 9.62
CA ILE A 142 1.35 -27.91 8.25
C ILE A 142 1.34 -26.83 7.17
N GLY A 143 1.08 -25.56 7.52
CA GLY A 143 1.07 -24.47 6.57
C GLY A 143 0.24 -23.29 7.01
N SER A 144 0.25 -22.23 6.19
CA SER A 144 -0.56 -21.04 6.39
C SER A 144 -1.19 -20.55 5.10
N LYS A 145 -2.35 -19.91 5.23
CA LYS A 145 -3.12 -19.33 4.13
C LYS A 145 -3.44 -17.87 4.40
N ARG A 146 -3.14 -17.01 3.42
CA ARG A 146 -3.66 -15.65 3.39
C ARG A 146 -4.98 -15.65 2.66
N ILE A 147 -6.05 -15.32 3.38
CA ILE A 147 -7.38 -15.14 2.82
C ILE A 147 -7.44 -13.72 2.24
N ASP A 148 -7.42 -13.64 0.93
CA ASP A 148 -7.51 -12.42 0.14
C ASP A 148 -8.97 -12.00 -0.06
N ASN A 149 -9.29 -10.69 0.05
CA ASN A 149 -10.65 -10.12 -0.14
C ASN A 149 -11.26 -10.23 -1.52
N GLY A 150 -10.71 -11.05 -2.40
CA GLY A 150 -10.90 -10.81 -3.81
C GLY A 150 -10.36 -9.43 -4.21
N LYS A 151 -10.06 -9.29 -5.49
CA LYS A 151 -9.37 -8.14 -6.08
C LYS A 151 -7.92 -8.06 -5.59
N THR A 152 -7.07 -8.79 -6.30
CA THR A 152 -5.66 -8.43 -6.48
C THR A 152 -5.54 -7.91 -7.91
N GLY A 153 -4.79 -6.83 -8.10
CA GLY A 153 -4.63 -6.18 -9.39
C GLY A 153 -5.68 -5.11 -9.69
N TRP A 154 -5.90 -4.90 -10.98
CA TRP A 154 -6.71 -3.81 -11.50
C TRP A 154 -8.21 -4.06 -11.38
N VAL A 155 -8.93 -3.02 -10.94
CA VAL A 155 -10.38 -3.04 -10.77
C VAL A 155 -10.97 -1.79 -11.39
N LEU A 156 -11.86 -1.96 -12.36
CA LEU A 156 -12.66 -0.87 -12.91
C LEU A 156 -13.96 -0.74 -12.10
N SER A 157 -14.21 0.43 -11.51
CA SER A 157 -15.44 0.71 -10.77
C SER A 157 -15.88 2.15 -10.99
N GLY A 158 -17.15 2.36 -11.37
CA GLY A 158 -17.68 3.69 -11.65
C GLY A 158 -16.90 4.45 -12.74
N GLY A 159 -16.38 3.73 -13.75
CA GLY A 159 -15.57 4.31 -14.82
C GLY A 159 -14.13 4.70 -14.42
N LYS A 160 -13.69 4.34 -13.21
CA LYS A 160 -12.37 4.67 -12.68
C LYS A 160 -11.60 3.40 -12.35
N TRP A 161 -10.29 3.43 -12.59
CA TRP A 161 -9.39 2.32 -12.27
C TRP A 161 -8.84 2.46 -10.86
N TYR A 162 -8.80 1.32 -10.16
CA TYR A 162 -8.23 1.14 -8.83
C TYR A 162 -7.25 -0.02 -8.89
N TYR A 163 -6.24 0.00 -8.02
CA TYR A 163 -5.29 -1.10 -7.87
C TYR A 163 -5.42 -1.66 -6.46
N TYR A 164 -5.64 -2.97 -6.35
CA TYR A 164 -5.77 -3.66 -5.07
C TYR A 164 -4.62 -4.64 -4.88
N ASN A 165 -4.15 -4.76 -3.64
CA ASN A 165 -3.21 -5.80 -3.25
C ASN A 165 -3.70 -6.42 -1.94
N ALA A 166 -3.87 -7.75 -1.92
CA ALA A 166 -4.41 -8.47 -0.76
C ALA A 166 -5.71 -7.87 -0.21
N GLY A 167 -6.59 -7.39 -1.10
CA GLY A 167 -7.86 -6.76 -0.73
C GLY A 167 -7.76 -5.31 -0.25
N ALA A 168 -6.56 -4.74 -0.11
CA ALA A 168 -6.36 -3.33 0.21
C ALA A 168 -6.28 -2.49 -1.06
N MET A 169 -7.10 -1.45 -1.15
CA MET A 169 -7.00 -0.44 -2.22
C MET A 169 -5.71 0.35 -2.03
N LYS A 170 -4.91 0.49 -3.09
CA LYS A 170 -3.62 1.17 -3.04
C LYS A 170 -3.72 2.63 -3.45
N THR A 171 -2.87 3.45 -2.84
CA THR A 171 -2.65 4.87 -3.14
C THR A 171 -1.17 5.10 -3.46
N GLY A 172 -0.83 6.21 -4.12
CA GLY A 172 0.55 6.54 -4.51
C GLY A 172 1.08 5.66 -5.64
N TRP A 173 2.40 5.57 -5.75
CA TRP A 173 3.09 4.80 -6.79
C TRP A 173 2.92 3.30 -6.60
N GLN A 174 2.45 2.62 -7.64
CA GLN A 174 2.29 1.17 -7.69
C GLN A 174 3.04 0.61 -8.90
N LYS A 175 3.80 -0.46 -8.69
CA LYS A 175 4.48 -1.18 -9.76
C LYS A 175 3.71 -2.46 -10.06
N ASP A 176 3.30 -2.63 -11.31
CA ASP A 176 2.69 -3.84 -11.83
C ASP A 176 3.54 -4.36 -13.00
N GLY A 177 4.13 -5.55 -12.81
CA GLY A 177 5.22 -6.05 -13.64
C GLY A 177 6.40 -5.06 -13.69
N ASN A 178 6.71 -4.56 -14.89
CA ASN A 178 7.78 -3.58 -15.11
C ASN A 178 7.26 -2.13 -15.24
N THR A 179 5.95 -1.92 -15.11
CA THR A 179 5.32 -0.64 -15.38
C THR A 179 4.89 0.03 -14.08
N TRP A 180 5.14 1.33 -13.97
CA TRP A 180 4.71 2.15 -12.85
C TRP A 180 3.40 2.87 -13.16
N TYR A 181 2.56 2.98 -12.14
CA TYR A 181 1.27 3.68 -12.15
C TYR A 181 1.15 4.52 -10.89
N TYR A 182 0.31 5.55 -10.92
CA TYR A 182 0.04 6.37 -9.74
C TYR A 182 -1.44 6.39 -9.40
N MET A 183 -1.75 6.10 -8.14
CA MET A 183 -3.09 6.15 -7.58
C MET A 183 -3.19 7.42 -6.70
N ASN A 184 -4.24 8.23 -6.87
CA ASN A 184 -4.41 9.40 -6.00
C ASN A 184 -4.81 9.01 -4.56
N SER A 185 -5.06 9.99 -3.69
CA SER A 185 -5.45 9.75 -2.29
C SER A 185 -6.75 8.96 -2.12
N ASN A 186 -7.61 8.98 -3.14
CA ASN A 186 -8.86 8.22 -3.18
C ASN A 186 -8.69 6.87 -3.90
N GLY A 187 -7.46 6.47 -4.22
CA GLY A 187 -7.14 5.22 -4.90
C GLY A 187 -7.49 5.19 -6.39
N VAL A 188 -7.79 6.33 -7.01
CA VAL A 188 -8.10 6.42 -8.44
C VAL A 188 -6.81 6.55 -9.24
N MET A 189 -6.64 5.71 -10.25
CA MET A 189 -5.49 5.76 -11.16
C MET A 189 -5.46 7.10 -11.89
N GLN A 190 -4.29 7.74 -11.89
CA GLN A 190 -4.08 9.00 -12.60
C GLN A 190 -3.54 8.73 -14.00
N ILE A 191 -3.75 9.72 -14.87
CA ILE A 191 -3.19 9.82 -16.22
C ILE A 191 -2.65 11.25 -16.40
N ASP A 192 -1.91 11.49 -17.48
CA ASP A 192 -1.26 12.75 -17.82
C ASP A 192 -0.27 13.22 -16.73
N TRP A 193 -0.07 14.53 -16.63
CA TRP A 193 0.87 15.14 -15.69
C TRP A 193 0.40 15.00 -14.25
N ILE A 194 1.26 14.44 -13.40
CA ILE A 194 1.08 14.38 -11.95
C ILE A 194 2.30 14.95 -11.23
N LYS A 195 2.09 15.57 -10.06
CA LYS A 195 3.15 16.06 -9.19
C LYS A 195 3.22 15.20 -7.93
N SER A 196 4.36 14.54 -7.69
CA SER A 196 4.58 13.66 -6.55
C SER A 196 5.91 14.02 -5.89
N GLY A 197 5.89 14.32 -4.58
CA GLY A 197 7.10 14.71 -3.85
C GLY A 197 7.78 15.99 -4.37
N GLY A 198 7.03 16.91 -4.99
CA GLY A 198 7.58 18.12 -5.60
C GLY A 198 8.04 17.94 -7.05
N THR A 199 8.15 16.71 -7.53
CA THR A 199 8.63 16.37 -8.88
C THR A 199 7.47 16.05 -9.82
N TRP A 200 7.57 16.46 -11.08
CA TRP A 200 6.60 16.15 -12.12
C TRP A 200 6.89 14.82 -12.80
N TYR A 201 5.82 14.11 -13.16
CA TYR A 201 5.84 12.85 -13.90
C TYR A 201 4.70 12.87 -14.92
N TYR A 202 4.83 12.07 -15.97
CA TYR A 202 3.77 11.90 -16.96
C TYR A 202 3.30 10.45 -17.01
N LEU A 203 1.99 10.25 -16.96
CA LEU A 203 1.34 8.96 -17.13
C LEU A 203 0.60 8.94 -18.47
N ASN A 204 0.78 7.90 -19.27
CA ASN A 204 0.04 7.74 -20.52
C ASN A 204 -1.46 7.55 -20.25
N SER A 205 -2.28 7.55 -21.30
CA SER A 205 -3.73 7.36 -21.20
C SER A 205 -4.15 6.03 -20.56
N ASN A 206 -3.29 5.02 -20.57
CA ASN A 206 -3.47 3.74 -19.88
C ASN A 206 -2.90 3.73 -18.43
N GLY A 207 -2.45 4.88 -17.93
CA GLY A 207 -1.87 5.05 -16.60
C GLY A 207 -0.38 4.69 -16.48
N ALA A 208 0.21 4.10 -17.51
CA ALA A 208 1.63 3.72 -17.49
C ALA A 208 2.54 4.94 -17.47
N MET A 209 3.47 4.99 -16.53
CA MET A 209 4.47 6.06 -16.43
C MET A 209 5.36 6.13 -17.68
N LYS A 210 5.49 7.32 -18.23
CA LYS A 210 6.34 7.62 -19.38
C LYS A 210 7.77 7.93 -18.93
N THR A 211 8.73 7.42 -19.69
CA THR A 211 10.15 7.80 -19.64
C THR A 211 10.62 8.24 -21.04
N GLY A 212 11.75 8.92 -21.11
CA GLY A 212 12.31 9.50 -22.32
C GLY A 212 11.54 10.72 -22.84
N TRP A 213 11.68 11.00 -24.13
CA TRP A 213 11.01 12.12 -24.79
C TRP A 213 9.49 11.99 -24.83
N LEU A 214 8.81 13.12 -24.58
CA LEU A 214 7.36 13.28 -24.61
C LEU A 214 7.01 14.52 -25.42
N PHE A 215 6.14 14.37 -26.42
CA PHE A 215 5.54 15.51 -27.11
C PHE A 215 4.12 15.73 -26.57
N TRP A 216 3.87 16.89 -25.97
CA TRP A 216 2.60 17.22 -25.34
C TRP A 216 2.26 18.69 -25.57
N LYS A 217 1.02 18.96 -26.02
CA LYS A 217 0.52 20.31 -26.35
C LYS A 217 1.52 21.16 -27.17
N ASN A 218 2.04 20.57 -28.25
CA ASN A 218 2.95 21.21 -29.19
C ASN A 218 4.32 21.60 -28.60
N GLN A 219 4.73 20.95 -27.51
CA GLN A 219 6.04 21.13 -26.89
C GLN A 219 6.68 19.78 -26.56
N TRP A 220 8.00 19.73 -26.62
CA TRP A 220 8.77 18.58 -26.19
C TRP A 220 9.14 18.70 -24.71
N TYR A 221 9.14 17.58 -24.02
CA TYR A 221 9.56 17.39 -22.64
C TYR A 221 10.43 16.14 -22.59
N HIS A 222 11.24 16.01 -21.54
CA HIS A 222 12.00 14.79 -21.29
C HIS A 222 11.74 14.27 -19.86
N LEU A 223 11.48 12.97 -19.74
CA LEU A 223 11.29 12.27 -18.49
C LEU A 223 12.49 11.33 -18.28
N GLY A 224 13.21 11.45 -17.18
CA GLY A 224 14.35 10.59 -16.86
C GLY A 224 13.96 9.11 -16.69
N ALA A 225 14.94 8.25 -16.44
CA ALA A 225 14.72 6.82 -16.25
C ALA A 225 13.79 6.50 -15.05
N SER A 226 13.78 7.36 -14.02
CA SER A 226 12.87 7.29 -12.88
C SER A 226 11.46 7.85 -13.17
N GLY A 227 11.23 8.36 -14.39
CA GLY A 227 10.02 9.08 -14.79
C GLY A 227 9.98 10.55 -14.36
N ALA A 228 10.94 11.00 -13.57
CA ALA A 228 11.03 12.39 -13.14
C ALA A 228 11.23 13.31 -14.35
N MET A 229 10.45 14.38 -14.45
CA MET A 229 10.61 15.42 -15.46
C MET A 229 11.99 16.06 -15.33
N THR A 230 12.66 16.19 -16.46
CA THR A 230 14.01 16.75 -16.55
C THR A 230 13.91 18.24 -16.83
N THR A 231 14.79 19.00 -16.22
CA THR A 231 15.01 20.43 -16.48
C THR A 231 16.51 20.62 -16.68
N ASP A 232 16.89 21.80 -17.18
CA ASP A 232 18.27 22.18 -17.49
C ASP A 232 18.85 21.39 -18.68
N TRP A 233 20.17 21.48 -18.85
CA TRP A 233 20.93 20.80 -19.90
C TRP A 233 20.78 19.27 -19.83
N LEU A 234 20.37 18.69 -20.96
CA LEU A 234 20.21 17.26 -21.17
C LEU A 234 21.10 16.78 -22.31
N TYR A 235 21.92 15.76 -22.05
CA TYR A 235 22.60 15.01 -23.09
C TYR A 235 21.81 13.76 -23.46
N SER A 236 21.34 13.67 -24.71
CA SER A 236 20.52 12.57 -25.21
C SER A 236 20.88 12.28 -26.66
N GLY A 237 21.09 11.01 -27.02
CA GLY A 237 21.32 10.62 -28.42
C GLY A 237 22.55 11.28 -29.07
N SER A 238 23.61 11.54 -28.29
CA SER A 238 24.83 12.26 -28.72
C SER A 238 24.63 13.75 -29.02
N GLN A 239 23.53 14.33 -28.58
CA GLN A 239 23.20 15.74 -28.76
C GLN A 239 22.87 16.38 -27.40
N TRP A 240 23.08 17.69 -27.31
CA TRP A 240 22.69 18.49 -26.15
C TRP A 240 21.41 19.24 -26.43
N TYR A 241 20.54 19.25 -25.43
CA TYR A 241 19.25 19.94 -25.41
C TYR A 241 19.18 20.75 -24.11
N PHE A 242 18.32 21.78 -24.08
CA PHE A 242 18.01 22.51 -22.86
C PHE A 242 16.51 22.41 -22.55
N LEU A 243 16.17 22.00 -21.33
CA LEU A 243 14.80 21.92 -20.83
C LEU A 243 14.58 23.06 -19.85
N ASN A 244 13.59 23.92 -20.11
CA ASN A 244 13.27 25.06 -19.25
C ASN A 244 12.82 24.60 -17.85
N SER A 245 12.68 25.53 -16.90
CA SER A 245 12.21 25.22 -15.55
C SER A 245 10.80 24.63 -15.49
N ASP A 246 9.97 24.88 -16.52
CA ASP A 246 8.65 24.26 -16.69
C ASP A 246 8.71 22.89 -17.39
N GLY A 247 9.91 22.44 -17.77
CA GLY A 247 10.19 21.18 -18.46
C GLY A 247 10.12 21.23 -19.98
N SER A 248 9.64 22.34 -20.57
CA SER A 248 9.55 22.48 -22.02
C SER A 248 10.94 22.57 -22.66
N MET A 249 11.14 21.90 -23.78
CA MET A 249 12.39 21.96 -24.54
C MET A 249 12.52 23.32 -25.24
N ALA A 250 13.65 23.98 -25.03
CA ALA A 250 14.01 25.20 -25.74
C ALA A 250 14.26 24.90 -27.23
N LYS A 251 13.90 25.85 -28.10
CA LYS A 251 14.20 25.85 -29.53
C LYS A 251 14.21 27.28 -30.06
N ASP A 252 14.90 27.50 -31.18
CA ASP A 252 14.97 28.81 -31.86
C ASP A 252 15.40 29.95 -30.91
N THR A 253 16.38 29.67 -30.03
CA THR A 253 16.76 30.58 -28.95
C THR A 253 18.23 30.46 -28.58
N THR A 254 18.68 31.21 -27.58
CA THR A 254 20.04 31.13 -27.01
C THR A 254 19.95 31.03 -25.49
N ILE A 255 20.66 30.09 -24.90
CA ILE A 255 20.74 29.86 -23.45
C ILE A 255 22.19 30.08 -23.04
N ASP A 256 22.48 31.07 -22.20
CA ASP A 256 23.84 31.37 -21.71
C ASP A 256 24.92 31.45 -22.81
N GLY A 257 24.56 31.96 -23.99
CA GLY A 257 25.45 32.07 -25.15
C GLY A 257 25.49 30.84 -26.07
N TYR A 258 24.80 29.75 -25.70
CA TYR A 258 24.66 28.54 -26.52
C TYR A 258 23.43 28.62 -27.42
N VAL A 259 23.62 28.57 -28.74
CA VAL A 259 22.54 28.67 -29.72
C VAL A 259 21.81 27.34 -29.84
N ILE A 260 20.49 27.35 -29.64
CA ILE A 260 19.62 26.18 -29.73
C ILE A 260 18.81 26.26 -31.03
N GLY A 261 18.95 25.25 -31.89
CA GLY A 261 18.26 25.18 -33.18
C GLY A 261 16.75 24.96 -33.07
N SER A 262 16.07 24.95 -34.22
CA SER A 262 14.62 24.70 -34.32
C SER A 262 14.20 23.30 -33.88
N ASP A 263 15.12 22.35 -33.91
CA ASP A 263 14.99 20.97 -33.45
C ASP A 263 15.35 20.81 -31.95
N GLY A 264 15.75 21.90 -31.28
CA GLY A 264 16.16 21.90 -29.88
C GLY A 264 17.61 21.48 -29.63
N VAL A 265 18.37 21.17 -30.68
CA VAL A 265 19.76 20.74 -30.55
C VAL A 265 20.66 21.97 -30.39
N TRP A 266 21.60 21.90 -29.45
CA TRP A 266 22.68 22.88 -29.35
C TRP A 266 23.56 22.84 -30.60
N ILE A 267 23.66 24.00 -31.27
CA ILE A 267 24.53 24.22 -32.42
C ILE A 267 25.89 24.65 -31.90
N LYS A 268 26.90 23.82 -32.18
CA LYS A 268 28.30 24.09 -31.85
C LYS A 268 28.92 25.13 -32.77
#